data_AF-A0A5C6U599-F1
#
_entry.id   AF-A0A5C6U599-F1
#
_cell.length_a   1.000
_cell.length_b   1.000
_cell.length_c   1.000
_cell.angle_alpha   90.00
_cell.angle_beta   90.00
_cell.angle_gamma   90.00
#
_symmetry.space_group_name_H-M   'P 1'
#
loop_
_entity.id
_entity.type
_entity.pdbx_description
1 polymer ?
#
loop_
_entity_poly.entity_id
_entity_poly.type
_entity_poly.pdbx_seq_one_letter_code
_entity_poly.pdbx_strand_id
1 'polypeptide(L)'
;MAVGGGRVPDYPGADESNWRGIVVPWFVYRGPVFSVDERGIRGRFVDTSHWELDFTATAAFNTRENERRAGMPELDYLFGIGPQLVYKGWQGAGGSGASAHFKLRAIQSTDFKRVDSRGGTFSTELRWREFGVLGSGSVLTASIEPTWASQPLQRYFYGVSASEATATRPAYEARAGYLGTDFGLSLRQRLARCVVVRRRRGSLAARRGQPRQPAARLEDQPHARLRPRVDTVAQQRDGQLISVRRRAAPSRTAPLGGRSEVTGGR
;
A
#
# COMPACT_ATOMS: atom_id res chain seq x y z
N MET A 1 4.11 14.81 -7.79
CA MET A 1 5.21 15.13 -6.86
C MET A 1 4.74 14.79 -5.46
N ALA A 2 5.52 14.03 -4.69
CA ALA A 2 5.31 13.95 -3.26
C ALA A 2 6.39 14.75 -2.55
N VAL A 3 5.96 15.54 -1.57
CA VAL A 3 6.83 16.30 -0.68
C VAL A 3 6.71 15.64 0.67
N GLY A 4 7.80 15.02 1.12
CA GLY A 4 7.94 14.45 2.45
C GLY A 4 9.02 15.20 3.22
N GLY A 5 8.79 15.47 4.50
CA GLY A 5 9.77 16.09 5.38
C GLY A 5 9.80 15.36 6.70
N GLY A 6 10.99 15.05 7.20
CA GLY A 6 11.15 14.38 8.48
C GLY A 6 12.54 14.55 9.05
N ARG A 7 12.67 14.29 10.36
CA ARG A 7 13.96 14.20 11.04
C ARG A 7 14.47 12.78 10.88
N VAL A 8 15.59 12.61 10.19
CA VAL A 8 16.17 11.30 9.88
C VAL A 8 17.57 11.25 10.49
N PRO A 9 17.93 10.18 11.22
CA PRO A 9 19.29 10.00 11.70
C PRO A 9 20.26 9.95 10.51
N ASP A 10 21.47 10.45 10.72
CA ASP A 10 22.46 10.53 9.65
C ASP A 10 22.89 9.14 9.16
N TYR A 11 22.96 8.19 10.08
CA TYR A 11 23.20 6.77 9.82
C TYR A 11 22.54 5.96 10.95
N PRO A 12 22.38 4.63 10.81
CA PRO A 12 21.78 3.80 11.86
C PRO A 12 22.49 4.00 13.21
N GLY A 13 21.75 4.33 14.26
CA GLY A 13 22.31 4.57 15.60
C GLY A 13 23.06 5.91 15.78
N ALA A 14 22.96 6.86 14.83
CA ALA A 14 23.46 8.21 15.04
C ALA A 14 22.60 8.97 16.07
N ASP A 15 23.26 9.61 17.04
CA ASP A 15 22.59 10.47 18.03
C ASP A 15 22.16 11.82 17.42
N GLU A 16 22.79 12.21 16.30
CA GLU A 16 22.44 13.37 15.50
C GLU A 16 21.49 13.01 14.37
N SER A 17 20.48 13.85 14.19
CA SER A 17 19.48 13.70 13.14
C SER A 17 19.09 15.04 12.57
N ASN A 18 19.08 15.09 11.23
CA ASN A 18 18.92 16.30 10.46
C ASN A 18 17.54 16.36 9.80
N TRP A 19 17.03 17.57 9.57
CA TRP A 19 15.78 17.75 8.83
C TRP A 19 16.02 17.49 7.35
N ARG A 20 15.32 16.51 6.79
CA ARG A 20 15.47 16.12 5.39
C ARG A 20 14.13 16.29 4.69
N GLY A 21 14.14 17.13 3.65
CA GLY A 21 13.04 17.28 2.72
C GLY A 21 13.33 16.47 1.46
N ILE A 22 12.36 15.66 1.03
CA ILE A 22 12.43 14.93 -0.22
C ILE A 22 11.30 15.40 -1.14
N VAL A 23 11.67 15.80 -2.35
CA VAL A 23 10.72 16.02 -3.45
C VAL A 23 10.95 14.90 -4.44
N VAL A 24 10.16 13.84 -4.33
CA VAL A 24 10.23 12.73 -5.27
C VAL A 24 9.23 12.99 -6.39
N PRO A 25 9.63 12.89 -7.68
CA PRO A 25 8.67 12.72 -8.73
C PRO A 25 7.83 11.49 -8.40
N TRP A 26 6.55 11.73 -8.12
CA TRP A 26 5.61 10.68 -7.72
C TRP A 26 5.26 9.86 -8.95
N PHE A 27 6.14 8.95 -9.30
CA PHE A 27 5.98 8.00 -10.38
C PHE A 27 5.60 6.65 -9.77
N VAL A 28 4.31 6.47 -9.50
CA VAL A 28 3.78 5.18 -9.05
C VAL A 28 3.43 4.38 -10.29
N TYR A 29 4.23 3.37 -10.58
CA TYR A 29 3.92 2.37 -11.60
C TYR A 29 3.56 1.06 -10.92
N ARG A 30 2.45 0.43 -11.32
CA ARG A 30 2.01 -0.87 -10.79
C ARG A 30 1.70 -1.78 -11.97
N GLY A 31 2.74 -2.39 -12.50
CA GLY A 31 2.63 -3.50 -13.43
C GLY A 31 2.51 -4.85 -12.70
N PRO A 32 2.14 -5.91 -13.43
CA PRO A 32 2.06 -7.26 -12.87
C PRO A 32 3.44 -7.83 -12.49
N VAL A 33 4.50 -7.42 -13.20
CA VAL A 33 5.88 -7.90 -13.01
C VAL A 33 6.76 -6.84 -12.33
N PHE A 34 6.43 -5.55 -12.46
CA PHE A 34 7.27 -4.47 -11.95
C PHE A 34 6.41 -3.37 -11.33
N SER A 35 6.80 -2.92 -10.14
CA SER A 35 6.17 -1.81 -9.45
C SER A 35 7.21 -0.85 -8.90
N VAL A 36 6.91 0.44 -8.99
CA VAL A 36 7.69 1.51 -8.35
C VAL A 36 6.80 2.19 -7.33
N ASP A 37 7.23 2.19 -6.07
CA ASP A 37 6.54 2.85 -4.97
C ASP A 37 7.52 3.59 -4.04
N GLU A 38 7.01 4.14 -2.93
CA GLU A 38 7.78 4.89 -1.93
C GLU A 38 8.92 4.08 -1.31
N ARG A 39 8.83 2.74 -1.31
CA ARG A 39 9.86 1.84 -0.79
C ARG A 39 10.87 1.44 -1.85
N GLY A 40 10.74 1.95 -3.08
CA GLY A 40 11.67 1.77 -4.17
C GLY A 40 11.10 0.98 -5.34
N ILE A 41 12.01 0.35 -6.08
CA ILE A 41 11.68 -0.42 -7.27
C ILE A 41 11.53 -1.89 -6.88
N ARG A 42 10.46 -2.56 -7.32
CA ARG A 42 10.20 -3.97 -7.06
C ARG A 42 9.87 -4.72 -8.36
N GLY A 43 10.60 -5.77 -8.66
CA GLY A 43 10.25 -6.76 -9.70
C GLY A 43 9.74 -8.04 -9.07
N ARG A 44 8.53 -8.50 -9.41
CA ARG A 44 7.94 -9.75 -8.91
C ARG A 44 8.21 -10.88 -9.90
N PHE A 45 8.80 -11.97 -9.43
CA PHE A 45 9.13 -13.13 -10.27
C PHE A 45 8.25 -14.34 -9.98
N VAL A 46 7.97 -14.59 -8.71
CA VAL A 46 7.14 -15.72 -8.27
C VAL A 46 6.10 -15.19 -7.31
N ASP A 47 4.84 -15.59 -7.52
CA ASP A 47 3.73 -15.28 -6.64
C ASP A 47 2.85 -16.51 -6.47
N THR A 48 2.74 -16.99 -5.25
CA THR A 48 1.91 -18.13 -4.86
C THR A 48 0.98 -17.72 -3.72
N SER A 49 0.11 -18.62 -3.26
CA SER A 49 -0.79 -18.32 -2.14
C SER A 49 -0.04 -17.90 -0.87
N HIS A 50 1.15 -18.46 -0.62
CA HIS A 50 1.89 -18.23 0.63
C HIS A 50 3.25 -17.56 0.44
N TRP A 51 3.84 -17.60 -0.75
CA TRP A 51 5.19 -17.10 -1.00
C TRP A 51 5.23 -16.14 -2.19
N GLU A 52 5.94 -15.03 -2.04
CA GLU A 52 6.30 -14.11 -3.12
C GLU A 52 7.81 -13.92 -3.13
N LEU A 53 8.42 -14.10 -4.30
CA LEU A 53 9.82 -13.75 -4.54
C LEU A 53 9.84 -12.52 -5.44
N ASP A 54 10.40 -11.45 -4.91
CA ASP A 54 10.60 -10.21 -5.60
C ASP A 54 12.06 -9.74 -5.51
N PHE A 55 12.43 -8.73 -6.28
CA PHE A 55 13.72 -8.06 -6.21
C PHE A 55 13.50 -6.59 -6.03
N THR A 56 14.15 -6.04 -5.02
CA THR A 56 13.95 -4.68 -4.55
C THR A 56 15.21 -3.85 -4.73
N ALA A 57 15.02 -2.59 -5.13
CA ALA A 57 16.07 -1.58 -5.11
C ALA A 57 15.59 -0.40 -4.26
N THR A 58 16.46 0.05 -3.36
CA THR A 58 16.22 1.12 -2.39
C THR A 58 17.35 2.15 -2.47
N ALA A 59 17.06 3.40 -2.18
CA ALA A 59 18.08 4.45 -2.06
C ALA A 59 17.97 5.10 -0.69
N ALA A 60 19.11 5.34 -0.05
CA ALA A 60 19.27 6.03 1.22
C ALA A 60 20.21 7.22 1.02
N PHE A 61 19.91 8.33 1.69
CA PHE A 61 20.56 9.60 1.43
C PHE A 61 21.81 9.82 2.29
N ASN A 62 22.77 10.54 1.72
CA ASN A 62 24.07 10.88 2.30
C ASN A 62 23.99 11.60 3.65
N THR A 63 25.11 11.66 4.37
CA THR A 63 25.23 12.50 5.57
C THR A 63 25.73 13.89 5.20
N ARG A 64 25.16 14.93 5.83
CA ARG A 64 25.83 16.23 5.97
C ARG A 64 26.38 16.33 7.39
N GLU A 65 27.40 17.17 7.57
CA GLU A 65 28.21 17.40 8.78
C GLU A 65 27.60 16.84 10.08
N ASN A 66 28.34 15.91 10.68
CA ASN A 66 28.01 15.28 11.96
C ASN A 66 29.22 15.42 12.88
N GLU A 67 29.03 15.93 14.10
CA GLU A 67 30.15 16.26 14.99
C GLU A 67 30.96 15.02 15.36
N ARG A 68 30.33 13.84 15.46
CA ARG A 68 31.03 12.58 15.76
C ARG A 68 31.94 12.10 14.64
N ARG A 69 31.69 12.56 13.41
CA ARG A 69 32.50 12.27 12.22
C ARG A 69 33.31 13.48 11.76
N ALA A 70 33.47 14.51 12.60
CA ALA A 70 34.36 15.62 12.30
C ALA A 70 35.77 15.11 11.95
N GLY A 71 36.32 15.61 10.84
CA GLY A 71 37.62 15.20 10.30
C GLY A 71 37.65 13.83 9.58
N MET A 72 36.51 13.15 9.42
CA MET A 72 36.38 11.93 8.61
C MET A 72 35.75 12.24 7.25
N PRO A 73 36.00 11.42 6.22
CA PRO A 73 35.29 11.51 4.95
C PRO A 73 33.77 11.45 5.13
N GLU A 74 33.07 12.28 4.36
CA GLU A 74 31.62 12.27 4.27
C GLU A 74 31.11 10.92 3.73
N LEU A 75 29.90 10.54 4.15
CA LEU A 75 29.25 9.37 3.59
C LEU A 75 28.48 9.76 2.32
N ASP A 76 28.92 9.25 1.17
CA ASP A 76 28.22 9.23 -0.12
C ASP A 76 26.76 8.75 -0.06
N TYR A 77 26.01 8.97 -1.14
CA TYR A 77 24.67 8.41 -1.28
C TYR A 77 24.73 6.90 -1.34
N LEU A 78 23.83 6.22 -0.62
CA LEU A 78 23.77 4.77 -0.61
C LEU A 78 22.57 4.28 -1.42
N PHE A 79 22.74 3.18 -2.12
CA PHE A 79 21.61 2.44 -2.66
C PHE A 79 21.83 0.95 -2.44
N GLY A 80 20.73 0.24 -2.25
CA GLY A 80 20.73 -1.19 -1.94
C GLY A 80 19.85 -1.93 -2.92
N ILE A 81 20.38 -2.98 -3.53
CA ILE A 81 19.65 -3.84 -4.47
C ILE A 81 19.70 -5.29 -4.02
N GLY A 82 18.61 -6.04 -4.21
CA GLY A 82 18.65 -7.48 -4.00
C GLY A 82 17.29 -8.14 -3.83
N PRO A 83 17.29 -9.49 -3.76
CA PRO A 83 16.06 -10.26 -3.66
C PRO A 83 15.40 -10.09 -2.29
N GLN A 84 14.08 -10.23 -2.30
CA GLN A 84 13.28 -10.35 -1.09
C GLN A 84 12.29 -11.49 -1.25
N LEU A 85 12.26 -12.33 -0.22
CA LEU A 85 11.30 -13.41 -0.06
C LEU A 85 10.23 -12.97 0.92
N VAL A 86 8.96 -13.12 0.56
CA VAL A 86 7.83 -12.74 1.39
C VAL A 86 6.97 -13.96 1.68
N TYR A 87 6.79 -14.25 2.96
CA TYR A 87 5.80 -15.21 3.44
C TYR A 87 4.50 -14.49 3.77
N LYS A 88 3.44 -14.81 3.02
CA LYS A 88 2.07 -14.27 3.12
C LYS A 88 1.08 -15.28 3.71
N GLY A 89 1.52 -16.46 4.12
CA GLY A 89 0.63 -17.52 4.62
C GLY A 89 -0.13 -17.20 5.91
N TRP A 90 0.25 -16.13 6.63
CA TRP A 90 -0.51 -15.62 7.78
C TRP A 90 -1.49 -14.49 7.43
N GLN A 91 -1.61 -14.15 6.15
CA GLN A 91 -2.58 -13.16 5.71
C GLN A 91 -3.97 -13.81 5.54
N GLY A 92 -4.99 -13.12 6.02
CA GLY A 92 -6.39 -13.46 5.78
C GLY A 92 -6.87 -13.05 4.39
N ALA A 93 -8.14 -13.36 4.11
CA ALA A 93 -8.78 -12.98 2.86
C ALA A 93 -8.71 -11.46 2.66
N GLY A 94 -8.21 -11.02 1.49
CA GLY A 94 -8.02 -9.59 1.19
C GLY A 94 -6.68 -9.00 1.66
N GLY A 95 -5.76 -9.82 2.19
CA GLY A 95 -4.38 -9.41 2.50
C GLY A 95 -4.21 -8.70 3.85
N SER A 96 -5.21 -8.80 4.75
CA SER A 96 -5.08 -8.41 6.15
C SER A 96 -4.24 -9.43 6.92
N GLY A 97 -3.68 -9.06 8.06
CA GLY A 97 -2.89 -9.94 8.91
C GLY A 97 -1.37 -9.80 8.71
N ALA A 98 -0.65 -10.82 9.15
CA ALA A 98 0.81 -10.79 9.25
C ALA A 98 1.51 -11.30 7.97
N SER A 99 2.69 -10.77 7.68
CA SER A 99 3.63 -11.31 6.70
C SER A 99 5.06 -11.17 7.18
N ALA A 100 5.89 -12.16 6.89
CA ALA A 100 7.34 -12.07 7.07
C ALA A 100 8.01 -11.71 5.74
N HIS A 101 8.95 -10.77 5.77
CA HIS A 101 9.77 -10.42 4.63
C HIS A 101 11.24 -10.68 4.99
N PHE A 102 11.96 -11.38 4.13
CA PHE A 102 13.38 -11.66 4.27
C PHE A 102 14.10 -10.97 3.11
N LYS A 103 14.97 -10.02 3.40
CA LYS A 103 15.59 -9.16 2.40
C LYS A 103 17.09 -9.37 2.43
N LEU A 104 17.67 -9.69 1.29
CA LEU A 104 19.11 -9.68 1.09
C LEU A 104 19.44 -8.51 0.16
N ARG A 105 20.32 -7.62 0.59
CA ARG A 105 20.69 -6.43 -0.21
C ARG A 105 22.19 -6.31 -0.32
N ALA A 106 22.69 -6.12 -1.54
CA ALA A 106 24.00 -5.57 -1.77
C ALA A 106 23.89 -4.05 -1.63
N ILE A 107 24.77 -3.41 -0.85
CA ILE A 107 24.82 -1.96 -0.67
C ILE A 107 25.95 -1.36 -1.49
N GLN A 108 25.63 -0.29 -2.21
CA GLN A 108 26.53 0.48 -3.03
C GLN A 108 26.49 1.93 -2.58
N SER A 109 27.58 2.65 -2.82
CA SER A 109 27.66 4.08 -2.64
C SER A 109 27.90 4.79 -3.97
N THR A 110 27.48 6.05 -4.07
CA THR A 110 27.79 6.88 -5.22
C THR A 110 27.84 8.37 -4.88
N ASP A 111 28.76 9.06 -5.53
CA ASP A 111 28.87 10.53 -5.62
C ASP A 111 28.39 11.05 -6.99
N PHE A 112 27.67 10.21 -7.75
CA PHE A 112 27.26 10.38 -9.16
C PHE A 112 28.39 10.33 -10.20
N LYS A 113 29.66 10.14 -9.79
CA LYS A 113 30.80 9.93 -10.69
C LYS A 113 31.33 8.51 -10.63
N ARG A 114 31.31 7.90 -9.44
CA ARG A 114 31.73 6.52 -9.20
C ARG A 114 30.66 5.76 -8.43
N VAL A 115 30.68 4.45 -8.58
CA VAL A 115 29.89 3.52 -7.77
C VAL A 115 30.87 2.57 -7.09
N ASP A 116 30.83 2.51 -5.75
CA ASP A 116 31.65 1.59 -4.97
C ASP A 116 30.76 0.59 -4.23
N SER A 117 31.21 -0.67 -4.13
CA SER A 117 30.53 -1.67 -3.31
C SER A 117 30.86 -1.43 -1.84
N ARG A 118 29.83 -1.37 -0.99
CA ARG A 118 29.95 -1.16 0.45
C ARG A 118 29.52 -2.40 1.25
N GLY A 119 29.37 -3.55 0.60
CA GLY A 119 29.00 -4.81 1.25
C GLY A 119 27.52 -5.12 1.12
N GLY A 120 26.89 -5.59 2.19
CA GLY A 120 25.49 -6.02 2.13
C GLY A 120 24.81 -6.14 3.48
N THR A 121 23.49 -6.27 3.43
CA THR A 121 22.63 -6.46 4.59
C THR A 121 21.71 -7.66 4.41
N PHE A 122 21.34 -8.23 5.55
CA PHE A 122 20.22 -9.15 5.67
C PHE A 122 19.24 -8.53 6.66
N SER A 123 17.97 -8.41 6.29
CA SER A 123 16.93 -7.97 7.21
C SER A 123 15.74 -8.91 7.21
N THR A 124 15.12 -9.03 8.38
CA THR A 124 13.86 -9.76 8.55
C THR A 124 12.81 -8.79 9.04
N GLU A 125 11.70 -8.66 8.33
CA GLU A 125 10.61 -7.76 8.70
C GLU A 125 9.36 -8.59 8.99
N LEU A 126 8.82 -8.46 10.20
CA LEU A 126 7.45 -8.89 10.48
C LEU A 126 6.54 -7.69 10.32
N ARG A 127 5.57 -7.80 9.40
CA ARG A 127 4.62 -6.74 9.07
C ARG A 127 3.21 -7.20 9.36
N TRP A 128 2.44 -6.38 10.08
CA TRP A 128 1.01 -6.54 10.26
C TRP A 128 0.26 -5.47 9.47
N ARG A 129 -0.76 -5.87 8.70
CA ARG A 129 -1.63 -4.93 7.99
C ARG A 129 -3.09 -5.16 8.33
N GLU A 130 -3.80 -4.10 8.67
CA GLU A 130 -5.22 -4.13 8.97
C GLU A 130 -5.99 -3.11 8.14
N PHE A 131 -7.15 -3.49 7.63
CA PHE A 131 -8.00 -2.61 6.81
C PHE A 131 -9.22 -2.16 7.61
N GLY A 132 -9.69 -0.94 7.37
CA GLY A 132 -10.95 -0.46 7.96
C GLY A 132 -10.88 -0.01 9.42
N VAL A 133 -9.71 0.00 10.05
CA VAL A 133 -9.49 0.45 11.44
C VAL A 133 -10.13 1.80 11.79
N LEU A 134 -10.18 2.76 10.87
CA LEU A 134 -10.82 4.08 11.04
C LEU A 134 -11.96 4.31 10.04
N GLY A 135 -12.61 3.23 9.59
CA GLY A 135 -13.66 3.26 8.58
C GLY A 135 -13.16 2.96 7.17
N SER A 136 -14.08 3.03 6.20
CA SER A 136 -13.83 2.54 4.84
C SER A 136 -12.62 3.21 4.19
N GLY A 137 -11.69 2.40 3.67
CA GLY A 137 -10.50 2.91 2.98
C GLY A 137 -9.35 3.31 3.91
N SER A 138 -9.44 3.01 5.21
CA SER A 138 -8.30 3.10 6.12
C SER A 138 -7.41 1.86 6.03
N VAL A 139 -6.10 2.03 6.15
CA VAL A 139 -5.12 0.94 6.26
C VAL A 139 -4.15 1.26 7.38
N LEU A 140 -4.12 0.44 8.42
CA LEU A 140 -3.09 0.47 9.45
C LEU A 140 -2.01 -0.53 9.05
N THR A 141 -0.74 -0.15 9.20
CA THR A 141 0.39 -1.07 9.03
C THR A 141 1.38 -0.85 10.16
N ALA A 142 1.72 -1.92 10.86
CA ALA A 142 2.77 -1.97 11.85
C ALA A 142 3.89 -2.92 11.37
N SER A 143 5.13 -2.63 11.72
CA SER A 143 6.27 -3.47 11.34
C SER A 143 7.40 -3.41 12.36
N ILE A 144 8.16 -4.50 12.45
CA ILE A 144 9.43 -4.60 13.15
C ILE A 144 10.46 -5.23 12.19
N GLU A 145 11.63 -4.62 12.05
CA GLU A 145 12.65 -5.04 11.08
C GLU A 145 14.07 -5.01 11.70
N PRO A 146 14.52 -6.09 12.35
CA PRO A 146 15.95 -6.29 12.63
C PRO A 146 16.76 -6.44 11.35
N THR A 147 17.94 -5.82 11.35
CA THR A 147 18.90 -5.82 10.24
C THR A 147 20.30 -6.17 10.71
N TRP A 148 20.99 -6.99 9.93
CA TRP A 148 22.40 -7.33 10.07
C TRP A 148 23.17 -6.82 8.85
N ALA A 149 24.40 -6.37 9.08
CA ALA A 149 25.27 -5.79 8.08
C ALA A 149 26.62 -6.50 8.04
N SER A 150 27.19 -6.60 6.84
CA SER A 150 28.54 -7.12 6.65
C SER A 150 29.59 -6.15 7.19
N GLN A 151 30.80 -6.68 7.44
CA GLN A 151 31.92 -5.88 7.96
C GLN A 151 32.28 -4.68 7.07
N PRO A 152 32.35 -4.79 5.72
CA PRO A 152 32.59 -3.62 4.88
C PRO A 152 31.60 -2.48 5.09
N LEU A 153 30.32 -2.81 5.28
CA LEU A 153 29.27 -1.81 5.49
C LEU A 153 29.36 -1.18 6.88
N GLN A 154 29.58 -2.01 7.90
CA GLN A 154 29.80 -1.56 9.27
C GLN A 154 31.04 -0.66 9.38
N ARG A 155 32.14 -1.00 8.69
CA ARG A 155 33.35 -0.17 8.61
C ARG A 155 33.08 1.15 7.90
N TYR A 156 32.22 1.16 6.89
CA TYR A 156 31.85 2.39 6.21
C TYR A 156 31.14 3.39 7.14
N PHE A 157 30.24 2.92 7.99
CA PHE A 157 29.53 3.78 8.94
C PHE A 157 30.35 4.14 10.18
N TYR A 158 31.05 3.16 10.77
CA TYR A 158 31.61 3.28 12.13
C TYR A 158 33.13 3.15 12.19
N GLY A 159 33.79 2.71 11.12
CA GLY A 159 35.23 2.51 11.11
C GLY A 159 36.01 3.82 11.27
N VAL A 160 37.03 3.81 12.12
CA VAL A 160 37.94 4.95 12.35
C VAL A 160 39.36 4.46 12.09
N SER A 161 40.01 4.97 11.05
CA SER A 161 41.41 4.63 10.76
C SER A 161 42.38 5.28 11.74
N ALA A 162 43.62 4.78 11.79
CA ALA A 162 44.66 5.34 12.65
C ALA A 162 44.95 6.83 12.40
N SER A 163 44.81 7.27 11.15
CA SER A 163 44.96 8.69 10.77
C SER A 163 43.77 9.56 11.14
N GLU A 164 42.59 8.97 11.37
CA GLU A 164 41.36 9.68 11.77
C GLU A 164 41.13 9.63 13.29
N ALA A 165 41.99 8.93 14.02
CA ALA A 165 41.88 8.77 15.45
C ALA A 165 42.24 10.07 16.19
N THR A 166 41.46 10.39 17.20
CA THR A 166 41.69 11.55 18.09
C THR A 166 41.74 11.08 19.54
N ALA A 167 42.11 11.99 20.46
CA ALA A 167 42.16 11.69 21.89
C ALA A 167 40.81 11.22 22.47
N THR A 168 39.70 11.62 21.85
CA THR A 168 38.33 11.26 22.28
C THR A 168 37.65 10.25 21.35
N ARG A 169 38.25 9.92 20.18
CA ARG A 169 37.76 8.94 19.21
C ARG A 169 38.91 8.03 18.77
N PRO A 170 39.18 6.92 19.49
CA PRO A 170 40.27 6.01 19.14
C PRO A 170 39.98 5.30 17.81
N ALA A 171 41.04 4.78 17.18
CA ALA A 171 40.91 3.93 15.99
C ALA A 171 40.00 2.74 16.30
N TYR A 172 39.10 2.42 15.37
CA TYR A 172 38.08 1.41 15.56
C TYR A 172 37.87 0.61 14.28
N GLU A 173 38.08 -0.70 14.38
CA GLU A 173 37.78 -1.66 13.33
C GLU A 173 36.38 -2.23 13.56
N ALA A 174 35.41 -1.72 12.80
CA ALA A 174 34.05 -2.22 12.85
C ALA A 174 33.98 -3.66 12.34
N ARG A 175 33.09 -4.46 12.94
CA ARG A 175 32.88 -5.88 12.62
C ARG A 175 31.52 -6.09 11.95
N ALA A 176 31.36 -7.20 11.24
CA ALA A 176 30.05 -7.63 10.78
C ALA A 176 29.13 -7.92 11.99
N GLY A 177 27.83 -7.71 11.83
CA GLY A 177 26.89 -8.00 12.91
C GLY A 177 25.59 -7.23 12.79
N TYR A 178 24.87 -7.19 13.92
CA TYR A 178 23.61 -6.48 14.04
C TYR A 178 23.79 -4.97 13.80
N LEU A 179 22.98 -4.41 12.91
CA LEU A 179 22.99 -2.99 12.55
C LEU A 179 21.95 -2.21 13.35
N GLY A 180 20.79 -2.83 13.62
CA GLY A 180 19.68 -2.17 14.30
C GLY A 180 18.35 -2.87 14.06
N THR A 181 17.31 -2.40 14.74
CA THR A 181 15.92 -2.81 14.51
C THR A 181 15.09 -1.57 14.29
N ASP A 182 14.38 -1.55 13.16
CA ASP A 182 13.44 -0.49 12.83
C ASP A 182 12.02 -0.88 13.26
N PHE A 183 11.27 0.09 13.78
CA PHE A 183 9.85 -0.04 14.07
C PHE A 183 9.06 0.90 13.17
N GLY A 184 8.03 0.38 12.53
CA GLY A 184 7.16 1.14 11.65
C GLY A 184 5.74 1.14 12.15
N LEU A 185 5.11 2.31 12.18
CA LEU A 185 3.66 2.45 12.33
C LEU A 185 3.16 3.47 11.31
N SER A 186 2.18 3.07 10.51
CA SER A 186 1.61 3.93 9.47
C SER A 186 0.11 3.74 9.37
N LEU A 187 -0.59 4.85 9.20
CA LEU A 187 -2.03 4.89 8.99
C LEU A 187 -2.31 5.65 7.70
N ARG A 188 -2.99 5.00 6.77
CA ARG A 188 -3.41 5.59 5.50
C ARG A 188 -4.92 5.72 5.49
N GLN A 189 -5.46 6.90 5.24
CA GLN A 189 -6.90 7.14 5.11
C GLN A 189 -7.23 7.65 3.71
N ARG A 190 -8.26 7.09 3.08
CA ARG A 190 -8.86 7.69 1.87
C ARG A 190 -9.84 8.79 2.28
N LEU A 191 -9.45 10.06 2.12
CA LEU A 191 -10.35 11.19 2.34
C LEU A 191 -11.31 11.31 1.14
N ALA A 192 -12.58 10.94 1.32
CA ALA A 192 -13.59 11.20 0.32
C ALA A 192 -14.03 12.67 0.40
N ARG A 193 -13.60 13.52 -0.54
CA ARG A 193 -14.29 14.78 -0.82
C ARG A 193 -15.34 14.52 -1.90
N CYS A 194 -16.54 14.12 -1.50
CA CYS A 194 -17.69 14.24 -2.38
C CYS A 194 -18.50 15.46 -1.97
N VAL A 195 -18.11 16.64 -2.48
CA VAL A 195 -18.93 17.85 -2.36
C VAL A 195 -19.93 17.82 -3.52
N VAL A 196 -21.12 17.29 -3.28
CA VAL A 196 -22.22 17.42 -4.23
C VAL A 196 -22.86 18.79 -4.05
N VAL A 197 -22.40 19.80 -4.80
CA VAL A 197 -23.09 21.09 -4.87
C VAL A 197 -24.33 20.92 -5.74
N ARG A 198 -25.47 20.64 -5.12
CA ARG A 198 -26.75 20.59 -5.84
C ARG A 198 -27.30 22.00 -5.97
N ARG A 199 -26.95 22.69 -7.06
CA ARG A 199 -27.53 24.01 -7.38
C ARG A 199 -29.00 23.82 -7.77
N ARG A 200 -29.95 24.12 -6.87
CA ARG A 200 -31.36 24.27 -7.29
C ARG A 200 -31.49 25.53 -8.14
N ARG A 201 -31.72 25.38 -9.44
CA ARG A 201 -32.29 26.47 -10.27
C ARG A 201 -33.76 26.59 -9.91
N GLY A 202 -34.14 27.67 -9.22
CA GLY A 202 -35.53 28.10 -9.17
C GLY A 202 -35.84 28.90 -10.43
N SER A 203 -36.77 28.44 -11.26
CA SER A 203 -37.39 29.29 -12.27
C SER A 203 -38.67 29.87 -11.66
N LEU A 204 -38.73 31.18 -11.46
CA LEU A 204 -40.03 31.86 -11.36
C LEU A 204 -40.64 31.87 -12.76
N ALA A 205 -41.53 30.93 -13.03
CA ALA A 205 -42.45 31.07 -14.14
C ALA A 205 -43.47 32.15 -13.75
N ALA A 206 -43.33 33.35 -14.31
CA ALA A 206 -44.36 34.37 -14.25
C ALA A 206 -45.63 33.79 -14.89
N ARG A 207 -46.68 33.60 -14.08
CA ARG A 207 -48.02 33.25 -14.57
C ARG A 207 -48.53 34.43 -15.39
N ARG A 208 -48.34 34.38 -16.71
CA ARG A 208 -49.18 35.14 -17.64
C ARG A 208 -50.48 34.37 -17.79
N GLY A 209 -51.57 34.99 -17.34
CA GLY A 209 -52.91 34.47 -17.51
C GLY A 209 -53.22 34.24 -18.99
N GLN A 210 -53.81 33.10 -19.29
CA GLN A 210 -54.41 32.83 -20.59
C GLN A 210 -55.91 32.60 -20.38
N PRO A 211 -56.77 33.19 -21.23
CA PRO A 211 -58.19 33.34 -20.96
C PRO A 211 -58.95 32.02 -21.09
N ARG A 212 -60.06 31.93 -20.36
CA ARG A 212 -61.06 30.87 -20.47
C ARG A 212 -61.57 30.79 -21.91
N GLN A 213 -61.53 29.58 -22.49
CA GLN A 213 -62.41 29.20 -23.60
C GLN A 213 -63.42 28.14 -23.12
N PRO A 214 -64.66 28.14 -23.68
CA PRO A 214 -65.80 27.44 -23.12
C PRO A 214 -65.89 25.98 -23.55
N ALA A 215 -66.72 25.26 -22.81
CA ALA A 215 -66.97 23.82 -22.89
C ALA A 215 -67.53 23.35 -24.25
N ALA A 216 -66.96 22.26 -24.76
CA ALA A 216 -67.60 21.34 -25.69
C ALA A 216 -67.30 19.92 -25.16
N ARG A 217 -68.29 19.31 -24.50
CA ARG A 217 -69.20 18.27 -25.02
C ARG A 217 -68.59 16.87 -24.88
N LEU A 218 -69.23 16.12 -23.98
CA LEU A 218 -69.07 14.69 -23.73
C LEU A 218 -69.12 13.88 -25.02
N GLU A 219 -68.25 12.89 -25.14
CA GLU A 219 -68.62 11.55 -25.63
C GLU A 219 -67.64 10.48 -25.12
N ASP A 220 -68.23 9.55 -24.37
CA ASP A 220 -67.92 8.14 -24.10
C ASP A 220 -66.49 7.58 -23.91
N GLN A 221 -66.27 7.17 -22.65
CA GLN A 221 -65.48 6.01 -22.18
C GLN A 221 -66.04 4.68 -22.78
N PRO A 222 -65.35 3.51 -22.77
CA PRO A 222 -64.73 2.94 -21.56
C PRO A 222 -63.54 1.95 -21.70
N HIS A 223 -63.09 1.50 -20.52
CA HIS A 223 -62.32 0.30 -20.17
C HIS A 223 -60.78 0.37 -20.06
N ALA A 224 -60.38 0.82 -18.86
CA ALA A 224 -59.53 0.11 -17.90
C ALA A 224 -58.72 -1.11 -18.40
N ARG A 225 -57.39 -1.01 -18.29
CA ARG A 225 -56.56 -2.13 -17.83
C ARG A 225 -55.54 -1.64 -16.80
N LEU A 226 -55.75 -2.04 -15.54
CA LEU A 226 -54.78 -2.00 -14.46
C LEU A 226 -53.55 -2.83 -14.89
N ARG A 227 -52.39 -2.18 -15.05
CA ARG A 227 -51.11 -2.90 -15.14
C ARG A 227 -50.53 -3.05 -13.73
N PRO A 228 -49.98 -4.22 -13.37
CA PRO A 228 -49.37 -4.43 -12.06
C PRO A 228 -48.12 -3.55 -11.91
N ARG A 229 -48.00 -2.93 -10.73
CA ARG A 229 -46.80 -2.24 -10.25
C ARG A 229 -45.66 -3.24 -10.17
N VAL A 230 -44.61 -3.03 -10.95
CA VAL A 230 -43.34 -3.75 -10.81
C VAL A 230 -42.40 -2.84 -10.04
N ASP A 231 -42.17 -3.17 -8.76
CA ASP A 231 -41.19 -2.47 -7.93
C ASP A 231 -39.78 -2.79 -8.46
N THR A 232 -39.23 -1.85 -9.21
CA THR A 232 -37.84 -1.89 -9.68
C THR A 232 -36.97 -1.17 -8.66
N VAL A 233 -36.28 -1.92 -7.80
CA VAL A 233 -35.23 -1.36 -6.95
C VAL A 233 -33.97 -1.24 -7.79
N ALA A 234 -33.65 -0.01 -8.21
CA ALA A 234 -32.39 0.31 -8.88
C ALA A 234 -31.29 0.46 -7.83
N GLN A 235 -30.30 -0.44 -7.84
CA GLN A 235 -29.10 -0.32 -7.02
C GLN A 235 -27.95 0.16 -7.91
N GLN A 236 -27.45 1.36 -7.63
CA GLN A 236 -26.42 2.04 -8.41
C GLN A 236 -25.04 1.69 -7.85
N ARG A 237 -24.23 0.95 -8.60
CA ARG A 237 -22.80 0.76 -8.33
C ARG A 237 -22.02 1.19 -9.58
N ASP A 238 -21.09 2.12 -9.41
CA ASP A 238 -20.09 2.53 -10.42
C ASP A 238 -20.63 2.91 -11.80
N GLY A 239 -21.63 3.82 -11.85
CA GLY A 239 -21.88 4.66 -13.04
C GLY A 239 -22.39 3.98 -14.32
N GLN A 240 -22.66 2.67 -14.32
CA GLN A 240 -23.34 1.98 -15.41
C GLN A 240 -24.67 1.35 -14.94
N LEU A 241 -25.74 1.57 -15.72
CA LEU A 241 -27.04 0.93 -15.51
C LEU A 241 -26.93 -0.56 -15.88
N ILE A 242 -26.99 -1.45 -14.89
CA ILE A 242 -27.14 -2.89 -15.12
C ILE A 242 -28.57 -3.28 -14.75
N SER A 243 -29.40 -3.59 -15.74
CA SER A 243 -30.73 -4.15 -15.50
C SER A 243 -30.61 -5.63 -15.10
N VAL A 244 -30.84 -5.96 -13.83
CA VAL A 244 -30.91 -7.35 -13.38
C VAL A 244 -32.37 -7.81 -13.40
N ARG A 245 -32.75 -8.65 -14.37
CA ARG A 245 -34.03 -9.37 -14.32
C ARG A 245 -33.93 -10.48 -13.27
N ARG A 246 -34.71 -10.40 -12.19
CA ARG A 246 -34.86 -11.49 -11.22
C ARG A 246 -35.59 -12.66 -11.92
N ARG A 247 -34.91 -13.78 -12.16
CA ARG A 247 -35.59 -15.05 -12.46
C ARG A 247 -36.31 -15.51 -11.20
N ALA A 248 -37.58 -15.85 -11.34
CA ALA A 248 -38.36 -16.49 -10.28
C ALA A 248 -37.66 -17.79 -9.85
N ALA A 249 -37.62 -18.04 -8.54
CA ALA A 249 -37.05 -19.24 -7.96
C ALA A 249 -37.84 -20.48 -8.41
N PRO A 250 -37.18 -21.60 -8.77
CA PRO A 250 -37.88 -22.86 -8.94
C PRO A 250 -38.36 -23.38 -7.58
N SER A 251 -39.65 -23.69 -7.52
CA SER A 251 -40.36 -24.33 -6.42
C SER A 251 -39.71 -25.65 -6.02
N ARG A 252 -39.47 -25.83 -4.71
CA ARG A 252 -39.14 -27.10 -4.07
C ARG A 252 -40.25 -28.11 -4.33
N THR A 253 -39.94 -29.19 -5.05
CA THR A 253 -40.72 -30.43 -5.04
C THR A 253 -39.90 -31.50 -4.35
N ALA A 254 -40.39 -31.98 -3.20
CA ALA A 254 -39.88 -33.17 -2.53
C ALA A 254 -40.43 -34.42 -3.23
N PRO A 255 -39.68 -35.53 -3.27
CA PRO A 255 -40.26 -36.85 -3.38
C PRO A 255 -40.20 -37.58 -2.02
N LEU A 256 -41.37 -38.11 -1.66
CA LEU A 256 -41.60 -39.12 -0.63
C LEU A 256 -40.98 -40.47 -1.06
N GLY A 257 -40.43 -41.19 -0.08
CA GLY A 257 -40.63 -42.64 0.09
C GLY A 257 -39.93 -43.60 -0.87
N GLY A 258 -38.99 -44.40 -0.34
CA GLY A 258 -38.51 -45.63 -0.97
C GLY A 258 -37.47 -46.35 -0.13
N ARG A 259 -37.92 -47.23 0.77
CA ARG A 259 -37.12 -48.30 1.41
C ARG A 259 -36.69 -49.31 0.35
N SER A 260 -35.50 -49.91 0.50
CA SER A 260 -35.22 -51.37 0.49
C SER A 260 -33.71 -51.68 0.57
N GLU A 261 -33.37 -52.54 1.54
CA GLU A 261 -32.40 -53.67 1.55
C GLU A 261 -30.95 -53.50 1.03
N VAL A 262 -29.90 -53.68 1.86
CA VAL A 262 -29.28 -54.92 2.43
C VAL A 262 -28.20 -55.53 1.52
N THR A 263 -27.17 -56.09 2.18
CA THR A 263 -25.97 -56.83 1.70
C THR A 263 -24.79 -55.91 1.34
N GLY A 264 -23.58 -55.99 1.92
CA GLY A 264 -22.90 -57.06 2.64
C GLY A 264 -21.72 -57.55 1.79
N GLY A 265 -20.47 -57.39 2.24
CA GLY A 265 -19.32 -58.05 1.61
C GLY A 265 -18.00 -57.29 1.67
N ARG A 266 -17.21 -57.69 2.67
CA ARG A 266 -15.73 -57.76 2.77
C ARG A 266 -14.86 -56.63 2.23
#